data_AF-A0A1H7LR49-F1
#
_entry.id   AF-A0A1H7LR49-F1
#
_cell.length_a   1.000
_cell.length_b   1.000
_cell.length_c   1.000
_cell.angle_alpha   90.00
_cell.angle_beta   90.00
_cell.angle_gamma   90.00
#
_symmetry.space_group_name_H-M   'P 1'
#
loop_
_entity.id
_entity.type
_entity.pdbx_description
1 polymer ?
#
loop_
_entity_poly.entity_id
_entity_poly.type
_entity_poly.pdbx_seq_one_letter_code
_entity_poly.pdbx_strand_id
1 'polypeptide(L)'
;MIFSELLKHFNIKEEFPPYLLDQSFNEVFLDGKLFRIDKNYKIVVKTRQDVVHKMFIKPDDMYPVIILSKLPNGLLNGMKFGHAKDDVIYINKL
;
A
#
# COMPACT_ATOMS: atom_id res chain seq x y z
N MET A 1 -11.05 2.84 -4.21
CA MET A 1 -10.11 3.20 -5.29
C MET A 1 -9.34 1.98 -5.79
N ILE A 2 -9.16 1.89 -7.11
CA ILE A 2 -8.38 0.84 -7.78
C ILE A 2 -6.88 1.20 -7.76
N PHE A 3 -5.98 0.21 -7.66
CA PHE A 3 -4.53 0.46 -7.58
C PHE A 3 -3.98 1.25 -8.77
N SER A 4 -4.40 0.93 -9.99
CA SER A 4 -3.99 1.67 -11.19
C SER A 4 -4.36 3.16 -11.13
N GLU A 5 -5.49 3.51 -10.50
CA GLU A 5 -5.88 4.90 -10.26
C GLU A 5 -4.95 5.59 -9.27
N LEU A 6 -4.54 4.88 -8.21
CA LEU A 6 -3.57 5.37 -7.24
C LEU A 6 -2.20 5.62 -7.88
N LEU A 7 -1.71 4.67 -8.71
CA LEU A 7 -0.46 4.82 -9.44
C LEU A 7 -0.51 6.05 -10.36
N LYS A 8 -1.63 6.22 -11.09
CA LYS A 8 -1.87 7.40 -11.93
C LYS A 8 -1.88 8.70 -11.13
N HIS A 9 -2.58 8.71 -9.99
CA HIS A 9 -2.66 9.88 -9.10
C HIS A 9 -1.27 10.36 -8.66
N PHE A 10 -0.38 9.42 -8.31
CA PHE A 10 0.99 9.71 -7.87
C PHE A 10 2.03 9.72 -9.00
N ASN A 11 1.61 9.58 -10.27
CA ASN A 11 2.48 9.49 -11.45
C ASN A 11 3.58 8.41 -11.33
N ILE A 12 3.22 7.24 -10.78
CA ILE A 12 4.07 6.05 -10.68
C ILE A 12 3.92 5.25 -11.97
N LYS A 13 5.03 4.98 -12.67
CA LYS A 13 5.05 4.34 -14.00
C LYS A 13 5.70 2.94 -14.00
N GLU A 14 5.70 2.29 -12.85
CA GLU A 14 6.25 0.95 -12.69
C GLU A 14 5.25 -0.10 -13.17
N GLU A 15 5.77 -1.27 -13.55
CA GLU A 15 4.96 -2.40 -13.98
C GLU A 15 4.53 -3.25 -12.78
N PHE A 16 3.29 -3.75 -12.82
CA PHE A 16 2.74 -4.64 -11.80
C PHE A 16 1.90 -5.75 -12.44
N PRO A 17 1.76 -6.90 -11.76
CA PRO A 17 0.81 -7.93 -12.11
C PRO A 17 -0.60 -7.37 -12.40
N PRO A 18 -1.29 -7.82 -13.48
CA PRO A 18 -2.61 -7.29 -13.84
C PRO A 18 -3.65 -7.33 -12.72
N TYR A 19 -3.68 -8.41 -11.93
CA TYR A 19 -4.63 -8.50 -10.82
C TYR A 19 -4.40 -7.44 -9.72
N LEU A 20 -3.15 -6.99 -9.53
CA LEU A 20 -2.86 -5.91 -8.59
C LEU A 20 -3.35 -4.59 -9.11
N LEU A 21 -3.20 -4.34 -10.43
CA LEU A 21 -3.67 -3.11 -11.06
C LEU A 21 -5.19 -2.92 -10.87
N ASP A 22 -5.95 -4.01 -10.83
CA ASP A 22 -7.40 -4.04 -10.60
C ASP A 22 -7.79 -4.19 -9.12
N GLN A 23 -6.81 -4.37 -8.21
CA GLN A 23 -7.07 -4.54 -6.79
C GLN A 23 -7.58 -3.23 -6.16
N SER A 24 -8.63 -3.34 -5.35
CA SER A 24 -9.18 -2.20 -4.63
C SER A 24 -8.47 -1.99 -3.29
N PHE A 25 -8.14 -0.72 -3.01
CA PHE A 25 -7.57 -0.25 -1.76
C PHE A 25 -8.40 0.91 -1.18
N ASN A 26 -8.14 1.22 0.09
CA ASN A 26 -8.81 2.31 0.79
C ASN A 26 -8.46 3.67 0.14
N GLU A 27 -9.46 4.51 -0.07
CA GLU A 27 -9.32 5.82 -0.69
C GLU A 27 -8.46 6.81 0.09
N VAL A 28 -8.32 6.59 1.39
CA VAL A 28 -7.47 7.40 2.27
C VAL A 28 -6.02 7.54 1.79
N PHE A 29 -5.53 6.61 0.95
CA PHE A 29 -4.20 6.72 0.37
C PHE A 29 -4.05 7.86 -0.66
N LEU A 30 -5.14 8.33 -1.28
CA LEU A 30 -5.11 9.52 -2.15
C LEU A 30 -4.73 10.78 -1.39
N ASP A 31 -5.13 10.88 -0.13
CA ASP A 31 -4.81 12.01 0.74
C ASP A 31 -3.40 11.88 1.35
N GLY A 32 -2.68 10.80 1.03
CA GLY A 32 -1.38 10.49 1.60
C GLY A 32 -0.23 11.28 0.99
N LYS A 33 0.81 11.47 1.80
CA LYS A 33 2.09 12.02 1.30
C LYS A 33 2.92 10.90 0.69
N LEU A 34 3.30 11.06 -0.58
CA LEU A 34 4.22 10.18 -1.29
C LEU A 34 5.67 10.50 -0.94
N PHE A 35 6.45 9.44 -0.71
CA PHE A 35 7.90 9.47 -0.57
C PHE A 35 8.48 8.46 -1.55
N ARG A 36 9.43 8.90 -2.37
CA ARG A 36 10.22 8.01 -3.23
C ARG A 36 11.56 7.73 -2.54
N ILE A 37 11.92 6.45 -2.46
CA ILE A 37 13.18 5.95 -1.90
C ILE A 37 13.75 5.00 -2.95
N ASP A 38 14.68 5.52 -3.75
CA ASP A 38 15.24 4.85 -4.93
C ASP A 38 14.14 4.45 -5.94
N LYS A 39 13.95 3.13 -6.13
CA LYS A 39 12.91 2.51 -6.97
C LYS A 39 11.60 2.22 -6.22
N ASN A 40 11.59 2.45 -4.91
CA ASN A 40 10.43 2.15 -4.07
C ASN A 40 9.66 3.42 -3.74
N TYR A 41 8.38 3.24 -3.45
CA TYR A 41 7.48 4.31 -3.05
C TYR A 41 6.84 3.98 -1.72
N LYS A 42 6.56 5.02 -0.95
CA LYS A 42 5.87 4.94 0.32
C LYS A 42 4.85 6.05 0.41
N ILE A 43 3.60 5.69 0.60
CA ILE A 43 2.52 6.64 0.87
C ILE A 43 2.21 6.57 2.35
N VAL A 44 2.18 7.72 3.02
CA VAL A 44 1.85 7.81 4.45
C VAL A 44 0.66 8.75 4.62
N VAL A 45 -0.38 8.27 5.30
CA VAL A 45 -1.54 9.08 5.67
C VAL A 45 -1.84 8.89 7.15
N LYS A 46 -2.11 10.01 7.82
CA LYS A 46 -2.61 10.02 9.20
C LYS A 46 -4.07 10.45 9.16
N THR A 47 -4.96 9.62 9.66
CA THR A 47 -6.40 9.92 9.70
C THR A 47 -6.76 10.69 10.95
N ARG A 48 -7.98 11.25 10.99
CA ARG A 48 -8.51 11.98 12.15
C ARG A 48 -8.64 11.13 13.42
N GLN A 49 -8.64 9.80 13.29
CA GLN A 49 -8.75 8.86 14.40
C GLN A 49 -7.38 8.42 14.94
N ASP A 50 -6.31 9.19 14.69
CA ASP A 50 -4.92 8.85 15.03
C ASP A 50 -4.43 7.51 14.46
N VAL A 51 -5.09 7.00 13.41
CA VAL A 51 -4.63 5.83 12.65
C VAL A 51 -3.62 6.29 11.61
N VAL A 52 -2.48 5.62 11.54
CA VAL A 52 -1.46 5.88 10.52
C VAL A 52 -1.46 4.73 9.52
N HIS A 53 -1.91 4.98 8.29
CA HIS A 53 -1.77 4.03 7.19
C HIS A 53 -0.49 4.32 6.40
N LYS A 54 0.16 3.24 5.99
CA LYS A 54 1.35 3.23 5.16
C LYS A 54 1.15 2.22 4.04
N MET A 55 1.28 2.66 2.80
CA MET A 55 1.38 1.77 1.64
C MET A 55 2.83 1.83 1.15
N PHE A 56 3.45 0.68 0.97
CA PHE A 56 4.75 0.53 0.34
C PHE A 56 4.54 -0.12 -1.02
N ILE A 57 5.12 0.48 -2.04
CA ILE A 57 5.08 0.00 -3.42
C ILE A 57 6.52 -0.28 -3.82
N LYS A 58 6.81 -1.54 -4.11
CA LYS A 58 8.15 -2.06 -4.34
C LYS A 58 8.16 -3.00 -5.55
N PRO A 59 8.22 -2.49 -6.78
CA PRO A 59 8.00 -3.29 -8.00
C PRO A 59 8.85 -4.57 -8.06
N ASP A 60 10.09 -4.49 -7.59
CA ASP A 60 11.09 -5.57 -7.65
C ASP A 60 11.06 -6.51 -6.42
N ASP A 61 10.18 -6.29 -5.42
CA ASP A 61 10.09 -7.11 -4.20
C ASP A 61 9.18 -8.34 -4.43
N MET A 62 9.36 -9.39 -3.63
CA MET A 62 8.45 -10.55 -3.60
C MET A 62 7.01 -10.12 -3.30
N TYR A 63 6.85 -9.08 -2.46
CA TYR A 63 5.57 -8.45 -2.17
C TYR A 63 5.56 -7.01 -2.70
N PRO A 64 5.17 -6.80 -3.97
CA PRO A 64 5.22 -5.49 -4.60
C PRO A 64 4.32 -4.44 -3.95
N VAL A 65 3.29 -4.86 -3.21
CA VAL A 65 2.45 -3.95 -2.44
C VAL A 65 2.35 -4.44 -1.00
N ILE A 66 2.63 -3.55 -0.06
CA ILE A 66 2.47 -3.81 1.38
C ILE A 66 1.67 -2.68 2.00
N ILE A 67 0.61 -3.01 2.72
CA ILE A 67 -0.20 -2.07 3.48
C ILE A 67 -0.01 -2.34 4.97
N LEU A 68 0.26 -1.30 5.74
CA LEU A 68 0.33 -1.32 7.20
C LEU A 68 -0.53 -0.20 7.76
N SER A 69 -1.27 -0.51 8.81
CA SER A 69 -2.08 0.42 9.59
C SER A 69 -1.67 0.30 11.04
N LYS A 70 -1.21 1.41 11.62
CA LYS A 70 -0.96 1.51 13.06
C LYS A 70 -2.16 2.16 13.73
N LEU A 71 -2.81 1.43 14.61
CA LEU A 71 -3.95 1.89 15.40
C LEU A 71 -3.48 2.77 16.57
N PRO A 72 -4.37 3.58 17.19
CA PRO A 72 -4.01 4.47 18.31
C PRO A 72 -3.46 3.73 19.52
N ASN A 73 -3.91 2.50 19.75
CA ASN A 73 -3.43 1.62 20.82
C ASN A 73 -2.06 0.97 20.51
N GLY A 74 -1.43 1.33 19.39
CA GLY A 74 -0.12 0.82 18.99
C GLY A 74 -0.17 -0.46 18.14
N LEU A 75 -1.32 -1.13 18.06
CA LEU A 75 -1.48 -2.36 17.28
C LEU A 75 -1.21 -2.13 15.79
N LEU A 76 -0.64 -3.15 15.15
CA LEU A 76 -0.28 -3.12 13.74
C LEU A 76 -1.06 -4.19 12.98
N ASN A 77 -1.87 -3.72 12.03
CA ASN A 77 -2.58 -4.57 11.08
C ASN A 77 -2.12 -4.27 9.65
N GLY A 78 -2.16 -5.25 8.76
CA GLY A 78 -1.71 -5.03 7.41
C GLY A 78 -1.87 -6.23 6.49
N MET A 79 -1.48 -6.03 5.25
CA MET A 79 -1.51 -7.05 4.20
C MET A 79 -0.29 -6.88 3.30
N LYS A 80 0.26 -7.99 2.83
CA LYS A 80 1.23 -8.03 1.73
C LYS A 80 0.59 -8.71 0.56
N PHE A 81 0.81 -8.18 -0.64
CA PHE A 81 0.32 -8.73 -1.89
C PHE A 81 1.54 -9.09 -2.73
N GLY A 82 1.62 -10.35 -3.13
CA GLY A 82 2.70 -10.93 -3.92
C GLY A 82 2.61 -10.62 -5.42
N HIS A 83 3.10 -11.53 -6.25
CA HIS A 83 2.97 -11.45 -7.72
C HIS A 83 1.84 -12.31 -8.28
N ALA A 84 1.19 -13.13 -7.44
CA ALA A 84 0.04 -13.95 -7.79
C ALA A 84 -1.17 -13.56 -6.94
N LYS A 85 -2.38 -13.72 -7.49
CA LYS A 85 -3.65 -13.27 -6.86
C LYS A 85 -3.91 -13.90 -5.49
N ASP A 86 -3.47 -15.13 -5.31
CA ASP A 86 -3.59 -15.94 -4.10
C ASP A 86 -2.42 -15.75 -3.12
N ASP A 87 -1.35 -15.06 -3.54
CA ASP A 87 -0.21 -14.73 -2.69
C ASP A 87 -0.49 -13.47 -1.86
N VAL A 88 -1.34 -13.63 -0.84
CA VAL A 88 -1.73 -12.55 0.08
C VAL A 88 -1.46 -12.98 1.52
N ILE A 89 -0.63 -12.20 2.22
CA ILE A 89 -0.29 -12.46 3.63
C ILE A 89 -0.87 -11.38 4.53
N TYR A 90 -1.64 -11.80 5.52
CA TYR A 90 -2.16 -10.93 6.57
C TYR A 90 -1.10 -10.71 7.65
N ILE A 91 -0.97 -9.45 8.08
CA ILE A 91 -0.11 -9.04 9.19
C ILE A 91 -1.03 -8.63 10.32
N ASN A 92 -0.97 -9.33 11.44
CA ASN A 92 -1.52 -8.89 12.71
C ASN A 92 -0.43 -9.04 13.76
N LYS A 93 0.02 -7.92 14.33
CA LYS A 93 0.96 -7.93 15.45
C LYS A 93 0.32 -7.20 16.63
N LEU A 94 0.16 -7.97 17.71
CA LEU A 94 -0.18 -7.50 19.04
C LEU A 94 1.02 -6.77 19.65
#